data_AF-W6KI09-F1
#
_entry.id   AF-W6KI09-F1
#
_cell.length_a   1.000
_cell.length_b   1.000
_cell.length_c   1.000
_cell.angle_alpha   90.00
_cell.angle_beta   90.00
_cell.angle_gamma   90.00
#
_symmetry.space_group_name_H-M   'P 1'
#
loop_
_entity.id
_entity.type
_entity.pdbx_description
1 polymer ?
#
loop_
_entity_poly.entity_id
_entity_poly.type
_entity_poly.pdbx_seq_one_letter_code
_entity_poly.pdbx_strand_id
1 'polypeptide(L)'
;MASSASPPLVEVAQRAVSASGWTPQQKCFRSLMKSLRNAYFHDRSKLFWARHRVLVEFYKYSKVEDPAVVELLVGLGGEVAAFVEQYMKTDVERIIKHNQKMVSLPVDQAKQYRADYYLHERQHESWCKQKIKAIMNRRPPPPYPFF
;
A
#
# COMPACT_ATOMS: atom_id res chain seq x y z
N MET A 1 -10.17 -51.15 24.52
CA MET A 1 -9.14 -50.11 24.72
C MET A 1 -8.72 -49.61 23.34
N ALA A 2 -9.21 -48.43 22.94
CA ALA A 2 -8.91 -47.86 21.63
C ALA A 2 -7.59 -47.09 21.71
N SER A 3 -6.61 -47.49 20.89
CA SER A 3 -5.30 -46.85 20.79
C SER A 3 -5.45 -45.50 20.10
N SER A 4 -5.18 -44.41 20.83
CA SER A 4 -5.03 -43.05 20.31
C SER A 4 -3.68 -42.95 19.62
N ALA A 5 -3.61 -43.33 18.34
CA ALA A 5 -2.44 -43.04 17.52
C ALA A 5 -2.46 -41.55 17.12
N SER A 6 -1.69 -40.74 17.83
CA SER A 6 -1.37 -39.38 17.37
C SER A 6 -0.65 -39.45 16.03
N PRO A 7 -1.02 -38.65 15.03
CA PRO A 7 -0.34 -38.67 13.74
C PRO A 7 1.14 -38.30 13.94
N PRO A 8 2.07 -38.98 13.25
CA PRO A 8 3.48 -38.72 13.39
C PRO A 8 3.77 -37.26 13.01
N LEU A 9 4.60 -36.58 13.81
CA LEU A 9 4.99 -35.16 13.60
C LEU A 9 5.52 -34.90 12.18
N VAL A 10 6.04 -35.93 11.52
CA VAL A 10 6.50 -35.90 10.13
C VAL A 10 5.35 -35.67 9.14
N GLU A 11 4.16 -36.21 9.39
CA GLU A 11 2.97 -36.04 8.54
C GLU A 11 2.36 -34.63 8.70
N VAL A 12 2.40 -34.09 9.93
CA VAL A 12 2.02 -32.70 10.22
C VAL A 12 3.00 -31.72 9.59
N ALA A 13 4.30 -31.99 9.69
CA ALA A 13 5.34 -31.18 9.06
C ALA A 13 5.27 -31.26 7.53
N GLN A 14 5.02 -32.43 6.95
CA GLN A 14 4.86 -32.59 5.50
C GLN A 14 3.60 -31.89 4.98
N ARG A 15 2.48 -31.90 5.72
CA ARG A 15 1.30 -31.07 5.38
C ARG A 15 1.58 -29.57 5.48
N ALA A 16 2.34 -29.13 6.48
CA ALA A 16 2.73 -27.72 6.63
C ALA A 16 3.69 -27.26 5.50
N VAL A 17 4.61 -28.12 5.06
CA VAL A 17 5.56 -27.85 3.97
C VAL A 17 4.88 -27.91 2.59
N SER A 18 3.85 -28.76 2.45
CA SER A 18 2.98 -28.82 1.26
C SER A 18 2.06 -27.59 1.11
N ALA A 19 1.89 -26.80 2.18
CA ALA A 19 1.11 -25.56 2.22
C ALA A 19 1.99 -24.28 2.12
N SER A 20 3.19 -24.38 1.56
CA SER A 20 4.22 -23.32 1.50
C SER A 20 3.92 -22.13 0.56
N GLY A 21 2.65 -21.90 0.23
CA GLY A 21 2.20 -20.71 -0.50
C GLY A 21 1.89 -19.56 0.44
N TRP A 22 2.37 -18.35 0.15
CA TRP A 22 1.87 -17.16 0.82
C TRP A 22 0.36 -17.02 0.64
N THR A 23 -0.34 -16.66 1.71
CA THR A 23 -1.77 -16.40 1.66
C THR A 23 -2.06 -15.19 0.76
N PRO A 24 -3.27 -15.08 0.17
CA PRO A 24 -3.66 -13.90 -0.62
C PRO A 24 -3.51 -12.58 0.16
N GLN A 25 -3.78 -12.60 1.46
CA GLN A 25 -3.59 -11.44 2.35
C GLN A 25 -2.11 -11.04 2.45
N GLN A 26 -1.20 -12.01 2.60
CA GLN A 26 0.24 -11.76 2.63
C GLN A 26 0.76 -11.22 1.29
N LYS A 27 0.28 -11.78 0.17
CA LYS A 27 0.60 -11.30 -1.19
C LYS A 27 0.13 -9.86 -1.41
N CYS A 28 -1.10 -9.54 -1.00
CA CYS A 28 -1.66 -8.18 -1.06
C CYS A 28 -0.83 -7.20 -0.23
N PHE A 29 -0.54 -7.55 1.04
CA PHE A 29 0.32 -6.72 1.89
C PHE A 29 1.71 -6.51 1.28
N ARG A 30 2.31 -7.54 0.68
CA ARG A 30 3.60 -7.41 -0.01
C ARG A 30 3.53 -6.41 -1.15
N SER A 31 2.51 -6.48 -2.00
CA SER A 31 2.33 -5.56 -3.13
C SER A 31 2.14 -4.11 -2.67
N LEU A 32 1.36 -3.89 -1.61
CA LEU A 32 1.21 -2.58 -0.97
C LEU A 32 2.55 -2.06 -0.43
N MET A 33 3.32 -2.89 0.27
CA MET A 33 4.62 -2.47 0.81
C MET A 33 5.66 -2.22 -0.28
N LYS A 34 5.65 -3.01 -1.36
CA LYS A 34 6.54 -2.83 -2.52
C LYS A 34 6.26 -1.49 -3.22
N SER A 35 5.00 -1.22 -3.54
CA SER A 35 4.58 0.03 -4.20
C SER A 35 4.88 1.25 -3.33
N LEU A 36 4.55 1.21 -2.03
CA LEU A 36 4.84 2.30 -1.09
C LEU A 36 6.34 2.56 -0.91
N ARG A 37 7.15 1.49 -0.84
CA ARG A 37 8.61 1.65 -0.76
C ARG A 37 9.15 2.33 -2.01
N ASN A 38 8.66 1.97 -3.19
CA ASN A 38 9.09 2.60 -4.44
C ASN A 38 8.62 4.07 -4.54
N ALA A 39 7.45 4.39 -3.98
CA ALA A 39 6.95 5.77 -3.93
C ALA A 39 7.73 6.64 -2.93
N TYR A 40 8.02 6.13 -1.73
CA TYR A 40 8.55 6.90 -0.60
C TYR A 40 9.97 6.52 -0.17
N PHE A 41 10.77 5.92 -1.06
CA PHE A 41 12.15 5.51 -0.70
C PHE A 41 13.01 6.68 -0.19
N HIS A 42 12.69 7.91 -0.61
CA HIS A 42 13.41 9.13 -0.26
C HIS A 42 12.98 9.72 1.10
N ASP A 43 11.84 9.30 1.68
CA ASP A 43 11.28 9.89 2.91
C ASP A 43 10.81 8.80 3.88
N ARG A 44 11.60 8.64 4.96
CA ARG A 44 11.34 7.64 6.01
C ARG A 44 10.05 7.91 6.78
N SER A 45 9.69 9.17 6.99
CA SER A 45 8.48 9.55 7.74
C SER A 45 7.23 9.23 6.91
N LYS A 46 7.21 9.62 5.62
CA LYS A 46 6.11 9.29 4.71
C LYS A 46 5.92 7.78 4.59
N LEU A 47 7.01 7.03 4.42
CA LEU A 47 6.94 5.56 4.35
C LEU A 47 6.43 4.94 5.65
N PHE A 48 6.89 5.43 6.81
CA PHE A 48 6.45 4.95 8.12
C PHE A 48 4.94 5.14 8.30
N TRP A 49 4.43 6.34 8.06
CA TRP A 49 3.01 6.65 8.25
C TRP A 49 2.11 5.96 7.22
N ALA A 50 2.58 5.79 5.99
CA ALA A 50 1.87 5.01 4.99
C ALA A 50 1.75 3.53 5.41
N ARG A 51 2.85 2.92 5.88
CA ARG A 51 2.85 1.55 6.42
C ARG A 51 1.93 1.43 7.63
N HIS A 52 2.00 2.38 8.57
CA HIS A 52 1.15 2.39 9.76
C HIS A 52 -0.33 2.38 9.39
N ARG A 53 -0.75 3.25 8.46
CA ARG A 53 -2.15 3.30 8.01
C ARG A 53 -2.61 2.00 7.35
N VAL A 54 -1.76 1.36 6.54
CA VAL A 54 -2.07 0.04 5.97
C VAL A 54 -2.26 -1.01 7.07
N LEU A 55 -1.34 -1.06 8.04
CA LEU A 55 -1.44 -2.04 9.14
C LEU A 55 -2.72 -1.85 9.95
N VAL A 56 -3.07 -0.60 10.29
CA VAL A 56 -4.32 -0.31 11.01
C VAL A 56 -5.55 -0.82 10.25
N GLU A 57 -5.60 -0.64 8.92
CA GLU A 57 -6.70 -1.18 8.12
C GLU A 57 -6.71 -2.71 8.07
N PHE A 58 -5.55 -3.38 7.98
CA PHE A 58 -5.47 -4.84 8.02
C PHE A 58 -5.96 -5.41 9.37
N TYR A 59 -5.57 -4.79 10.49
CA TYR A 59 -5.99 -5.23 11.81
C TYR A 59 -7.47 -4.94 12.09
N LYS A 60 -8.04 -3.91 11.47
CA LYS A 60 -9.47 -3.56 11.59
C LYS A 60 -10.38 -4.69 11.11
N TYR A 61 -10.02 -5.34 10.02
CA TYR A 61 -10.78 -6.44 9.43
C TYR A 61 -10.25 -7.83 9.82
N SER A 62 -9.37 -7.92 10.83
CA SER A 62 -8.71 -9.18 11.21
C SER A 62 -9.65 -10.28 11.71
N LYS A 63 -10.83 -9.90 12.21
CA LYS A 63 -11.88 -10.82 12.69
C LYS A 63 -12.91 -11.22 11.62
N VAL A 64 -12.74 -10.75 10.39
CA VAL A 64 -13.64 -11.15 9.30
C VAL A 64 -13.29 -12.55 8.84
N GLU A 65 -14.24 -13.46 8.95
CA GLU A 65 -14.09 -14.87 8.54
C GLU A 65 -14.76 -15.17 7.20
N ASP A 66 -15.69 -14.32 6.74
CA ASP A 66 -16.37 -14.50 5.45
C ASP A 66 -15.38 -14.45 4.27
N PRO A 67 -15.19 -15.58 3.55
CA PRO A 67 -14.23 -15.65 2.45
C PRO A 67 -14.49 -14.64 1.34
N ALA A 68 -15.76 -14.36 1.04
CA ALA A 68 -16.13 -13.41 -0.03
C ALA A 68 -15.71 -11.98 0.32
N VAL A 69 -15.85 -11.61 1.60
CA VAL A 69 -15.39 -10.31 2.10
C VAL A 69 -13.86 -10.23 2.11
N VAL A 70 -13.18 -11.30 2.51
CA VAL A 70 -11.72 -11.36 2.49
C VAL A 70 -11.19 -11.18 1.06
N GLU A 71 -11.79 -11.86 0.08
CA GLU A 71 -11.43 -11.71 -1.33
C GLU A 71 -11.64 -10.28 -1.84
N LEU A 72 -12.80 -9.67 -1.52
CA LEU A 72 -13.07 -8.27 -1.86
C LEU A 72 -12.03 -7.32 -1.27
N LEU A 73 -11.71 -7.45 0.02
CA LEU A 73 -10.74 -6.59 0.70
C LEU A 73 -9.33 -6.76 0.12
N VAL A 74 -8.93 -8.00 -0.19
CA VAL A 74 -7.68 -8.31 -0.87
C VAL A 74 -7.64 -7.67 -2.26
N GLY A 75 -8.73 -7.75 -3.02
CA GLY A 75 -8.89 -7.11 -4.32
C GLY A 75 -8.73 -5.58 -4.25
N LEU A 76 -9.43 -4.93 -3.32
CA LEU A 76 -9.31 -3.49 -3.09
C LEU A 76 -7.87 -3.08 -2.72
N GLY A 77 -7.19 -3.86 -1.89
CA GLY A 77 -5.79 -3.63 -1.56
C GLY A 77 -4.86 -3.78 -2.78
N GLY A 78 -5.14 -4.74 -3.67
CA GLY A 78 -4.45 -4.89 -4.95
C GLY A 78 -4.64 -3.68 -5.88
N GLU A 79 -5.88 -3.17 -5.99
CA GLU A 79 -6.17 -1.96 -6.75
C GLU A 79 -5.41 -0.73 -6.22
N VAL A 80 -5.36 -0.56 -4.89
CA VAL A 80 -4.58 0.52 -4.27
C VAL A 80 -3.09 0.36 -4.57
N ALA A 81 -2.54 -0.86 -4.47
CA ALA A 81 -1.14 -1.11 -4.75
C ALA A 81 -0.76 -0.75 -6.20
N ALA A 82 -1.58 -1.17 -7.17
CA ALA A 82 -1.39 -0.83 -8.58
C ALA A 82 -1.49 0.68 -8.82
N PHE A 83 -2.48 1.35 -8.20
CA PHE A 83 -2.63 2.80 -8.28
C PHE A 83 -1.39 3.54 -7.76
N VAL A 84 -0.88 3.16 -6.58
CA VAL A 84 0.32 3.79 -6.00
C VAL A 84 1.54 3.57 -6.88
N GLU A 85 1.72 2.37 -7.43
CA GLU A 85 2.84 2.04 -8.31
C GLU A 85 2.82 2.87 -9.60
N GLN A 86 1.63 3.13 -10.16
CA GLN A 86 1.46 3.91 -11.39
C GLN A 86 1.62 5.42 -11.18
N TYR A 87 0.98 5.99 -10.15
CA TYR A 87 0.82 7.44 -10.03
C TYR A 87 1.75 8.11 -9.01
N MET A 88 2.32 7.34 -8.07
CA MET A 88 3.13 7.91 -6.97
C MET A 88 4.61 7.56 -7.07
N LYS A 89 5.05 7.00 -8.21
CA LYS A 89 6.46 6.69 -8.44
C LYS A 89 7.29 7.97 -8.43
N THR A 90 8.29 8.01 -7.55
CA THR A 90 9.26 9.12 -7.54
C THR A 90 10.24 8.93 -8.69
N ASP A 91 10.11 9.76 -9.72
CA ASP A 91 11.04 9.80 -10.85
C ASP A 91 12.16 10.82 -10.58
N VAL A 92 13.40 10.33 -10.48
CA VAL A 92 14.59 11.15 -10.24
C VAL A 92 14.89 12.05 -11.45
N GLU A 93 14.58 11.58 -12.66
CA GLU A 93 14.83 12.34 -13.89
C GLU A 93 13.99 13.62 -13.92
N ARG A 94 12.74 13.56 -13.46
CA ARG A 94 11.86 14.73 -13.29
C ARG A 94 12.49 15.79 -12.38
N ILE A 95 13.09 15.39 -11.25
CA ILE A 95 13.72 16.31 -10.30
C ILE A 95 14.95 16.98 -10.92
N ILE A 96 15.78 16.20 -11.62
CA ILE A 96 16.97 16.72 -12.32
C ILE A 96 16.57 17.74 -13.39
N LYS A 97 15.57 17.42 -14.23
CA LYS A 97 15.06 18.33 -15.27
C LYS A 97 14.48 19.62 -14.68
N HIS A 98 13.78 19.51 -13.54
CA HIS A 98 13.30 20.69 -12.82
C HIS A 98 14.46 21.61 -12.40
N ASN A 99 15.54 21.05 -11.84
CA ASN A 99 16.71 21.82 -11.43
C ASN A 99 17.43 22.48 -12.61
N GLN A 100 17.58 21.76 -13.74
CA GLN A 100 18.17 22.32 -14.96
C GLN A 100 17.36 23.53 -15.48
N LYS A 101 16.02 23.40 -15.50
CA LYS A 101 15.14 24.50 -15.90
C LYS A 101 15.18 25.68 -14.91
N MET A 102 15.30 25.43 -13.61
CA MET A 102 15.43 26.50 -12.62
C MET A 102 16.67 27.38 -12.86
N VAL A 103 17.79 26.78 -13.27
CA VAL A 103 19.04 27.51 -13.53
C VAL A 103 18.98 28.33 -14.82
N SER A 104 18.17 27.93 -15.79
CA SER A 104 18.04 28.65 -17.07
C SER A 104 17.12 29.87 -17.00
N LEU A 105 16.36 30.06 -15.92
CA LEU A 105 15.35 31.11 -15.80
C LEU A 105 15.92 32.34 -15.07
N PRO A 106 15.53 33.57 -15.45
CA PRO A 106 15.75 34.76 -14.64
C PRO A 106 15.11 34.62 -13.25
N VAL A 107 15.68 35.26 -12.24
CA VAL A 107 15.29 35.11 -10.82
C VAL A 107 13.80 35.31 -10.58
N ASP A 108 13.19 36.34 -11.19
CA ASP A 108 11.77 36.63 -10.97
C ASP A 108 10.85 35.59 -11.61
N GLN A 109 11.23 35.03 -12.76
CA GLN A 109 10.50 33.93 -13.40
C GLN A 109 10.70 32.62 -12.62
N ALA A 110 11.89 32.38 -12.08
CA ALA A 110 12.20 31.21 -11.28
C ALA A 110 11.37 31.14 -10.00
N LYS A 111 11.10 32.29 -9.35
CA LYS A 111 10.20 32.37 -8.17
C LYS A 111 8.79 31.88 -8.49
N GLN A 112 8.20 32.40 -9.57
CA GLN A 112 6.85 32.00 -9.99
C GLN A 112 6.81 30.52 -10.40
N TYR A 113 7.77 30.09 -11.22
CA TYR A 113 7.86 28.69 -11.65
C TYR A 113 7.96 27.70 -10.48
N ARG A 114 8.75 28.03 -9.44
CA ARG A 114 8.85 27.21 -8.23
C ARG A 114 7.56 27.21 -7.41
N ALA A 115 6.86 28.35 -7.30
CA ALA A 115 5.59 28.44 -6.59
C ALA A 115 4.51 27.56 -7.25
N ASP A 116 4.41 27.61 -8.58
CA ASP A 116 3.46 26.78 -9.35
C ASP A 116 3.80 25.30 -9.19
N TYR A 117 5.09 24.95 -9.23
CA TYR A 117 5.55 23.58 -9.01
C TYR A 117 5.10 23.03 -7.65
N TYR A 118 5.26 23.80 -6.56
CA TYR A 118 4.80 23.40 -5.24
C TYR A 118 3.29 23.23 -5.16
N LEU A 119 2.52 24.11 -5.81
CA LEU A 119 1.08 23.99 -5.87
C LEU A 119 0.66 22.70 -6.59
N HIS A 120 1.30 22.39 -7.73
CA HIS A 120 1.05 21.17 -8.49
C HIS A 120 1.38 19.90 -7.69
N GLU A 121 2.51 19.85 -6.99
CA GLU A 121 2.83 18.70 -6.13
C GLU A 121 1.80 18.51 -5.00
N ARG A 122 1.37 19.60 -4.36
CA ARG A 122 0.32 19.55 -3.32
C ARG A 122 -1.01 19.05 -3.88
N GLN A 123 -1.41 19.54 -5.05
CA GLN A 123 -2.64 19.11 -5.73
C GLN A 123 -2.56 17.64 -6.13
N HIS A 124 -1.42 17.19 -6.66
CA HIS A 124 -1.18 15.80 -7.01
C HIS A 124 -1.30 14.87 -5.81
N GLU A 125 -0.62 15.17 -4.69
CA GLU A 125 -0.74 14.36 -3.48
C GLU A 125 -2.20 14.32 -2.94
N SER A 126 -2.90 15.46 -3.00
CA SER A 126 -4.30 15.55 -2.59
C SER A 126 -5.21 14.70 -3.48
N TRP A 127 -5.03 14.79 -4.80
CA TRP A 127 -5.78 14.01 -5.78
C TRP A 127 -5.55 12.50 -5.60
N CYS A 128 -4.31 12.06 -5.41
CA CYS A 128 -3.99 10.66 -5.10
C CYS A 128 -4.71 10.17 -3.83
N LYS A 129 -4.73 10.98 -2.76
CA LYS A 129 -5.46 10.65 -1.53
C LYS A 129 -6.97 10.50 -1.77
N GLN A 130 -7.56 11.35 -2.59
CA GLN A 130 -8.99 11.26 -2.94
C GLN A 130 -9.29 9.98 -3.72
N LYS A 131 -8.45 9.58 -4.68
CA LYS A 131 -8.62 8.34 -5.44
C LYS A 131 -8.48 7.10 -4.56
N ILE A 132 -7.48 7.06 -3.68
CA ILE A 132 -7.33 5.97 -2.70
C ILE A 132 -8.55 5.91 -1.78
N LYS A 133 -9.05 7.05 -1.29
CA LYS A 133 -10.28 7.09 -0.46
C LYS A 133 -11.49 6.54 -1.23
N ALA A 134 -11.64 6.88 -2.51
CA ALA A 134 -12.73 6.37 -3.33
C ALA A 134 -12.67 4.84 -3.51
N ILE A 135 -11.48 4.27 -3.68
CA ILE A 135 -11.28 2.81 -3.67
C ILE A 135 -11.74 2.23 -2.33
N MET A 136 -11.22 2.80 -1.23
CA MET A 136 -11.54 2.33 0.12
C MET A 136 -13.01 2.49 0.49
N ASN A 137 -13.78 3.39 -0.13
CA ASN A 137 -15.21 3.56 0.15
C ASN A 137 -16.08 2.39 -0.35
N ARG A 138 -15.55 1.52 -1.22
CA ARG A 138 -16.23 0.29 -1.66
C ARG A 138 -16.12 -0.87 -0.66
N ARG A 139 -15.41 -0.67 0.46
CA ARG A 139 -15.23 -1.70 1.48
C ARG A 139 -16.51 -1.92 2.29
N PRO A 140 -16.73 -3.14 2.81
CA PRO A 140 -17.80 -3.38 3.76
C PRO A 140 -17.55 -2.64 5.08
N PRO A 141 -18.61 -2.41 5.87
CA PRO A 141 -18.45 -1.84 7.20
C PRO A 141 -17.51 -2.73 8.05
N PRO A 142 -16.68 -2.13 8.91
CA PRO A 142 -15.80 -2.89 9.80
C PRO A 142 -16.61 -3.73 10.80
N PRO A 143 -16.05 -4.84 11.31
CA PRO A 143 -16.72 -5.66 12.32
C PRO A 143 -16.73 -4.98 13.71
N TYR A 144 -17.68 -5.34 14.57
CA TYR A 144 -17.56 -5.10 16.02
C TYR A 144 -16.28 -5.80 16.55
N PRO A 145 -15.47 -5.20 17.43
CA PRO A 145 -15.68 -4.02 18.28
C PRO A 145 -15.06 -2.72 17.72
N PHE A 146 -14.95 -2.56 16.39
CA PHE A 146 -14.42 -1.31 15.84
C PHE A 146 -15.40 -0.13 16.02
N PHE A 147 -16.69 -0.41 16.04
CA PHE A 147 -17.76 0.55 16.32
C PHE A 147 -17.99 0.73 17.81
#